data_AF-A0A0L8FUP3-F1
#
_entry.id   AF-A0A0L8FUP3-F1
#
_cell.length_a   1.000
_cell.length_b   1.000
_cell.length_c   1.000
_cell.angle_alpha   90.00
_cell.angle_beta   90.00
_cell.angle_gamma   90.00
#
_symmetry.space_group_name_H-M   'P 1'
#
loop_
_entity.id
_entity.type
_entity.pdbx_description
1 polymer ?
#
loop_
_entity_poly.entity_id
_entity_poly.type
_entity_poly.pdbx_seq_one_letter_code
_entity_poly.pdbx_strand_id
1 'polypeptide(L)'
;MKIEVCSFSGYKIYPGHGKRMVKADGKVLQFLNSKCERSFKMKRNPRKINWTVLYRRKHKKGQTEEVAKKRTRRTAKFQRAIAGTTLSDILAKRNQKPEVRKAQREQAIR
;
A
#
# COMPACT_ATOMS: atom_id res chain seq x y z
N MET A 1 -20.62 -15.93 8.63
CA MET A 1 -20.27 -16.91 7.59
C MET A 1 -19.28 -16.28 6.61
N LYS A 2 -18.15 -16.93 6.29
CA LYS A 2 -17.10 -16.34 5.44
C LYS A 2 -17.43 -16.52 3.95
N ILE A 3 -17.37 -15.43 3.18
CA ILE A 3 -17.47 -15.47 1.71
C ILE A 3 -16.07 -15.74 1.16
N GLU A 4 -15.96 -16.76 0.33
CA GLU A 4 -14.70 -17.11 -0.33
C GLU A 4 -14.64 -16.52 -1.74
N VAL A 5 -13.49 -16.59 -2.39
CA VAL A 5 -13.30 -16.09 -3.76
C VAL A 5 -12.84 -17.24 -4.64
N CYS A 6 -13.47 -17.37 -5.80
CA CYS A 6 -13.12 -18.37 -6.80
C CYS A 6 -11.71 -18.13 -7.34
N SER A 7 -10.84 -19.13 -7.25
CA SER A 7 -9.45 -19.08 -7.70
C SER A 7 -9.31 -18.91 -9.22
N PHE A 8 -10.32 -19.30 -10.01
CA PHE A 8 -10.32 -19.16 -11.46
C PHE A 8 -10.95 -17.84 -11.93
N SER A 9 -12.20 -17.60 -11.52
CA SER A 9 -12.99 -16.48 -12.04
C SER A 9 -12.85 -15.19 -11.25
N GLY A 10 -12.48 -15.26 -9.97
CA GLY A 10 -12.45 -14.13 -9.05
C GLY A 10 -13.82 -13.71 -8.49
N TYR A 11 -14.88 -14.48 -8.75
CA TYR A 11 -16.21 -14.21 -8.19
C TYR A 11 -16.34 -14.69 -6.75
N LYS A 12 -17.21 -14.04 -5.98
CA LYS A 12 -17.56 -14.42 -4.61
C LYS A 12 -18.26 -15.78 -4.60
N ILE A 13 -17.88 -16.64 -3.67
CA ILE A 13 -18.49 -17.94 -3.39
C ILE A 13 -19.20 -17.82 -2.06
N TYR A 14 -20.53 -17.90 -2.11
CA TYR A 14 -21.34 -17.93 -0.92
C TYR A 14 -21.32 -19.33 -0.30
N PRO A 15 -21.53 -19.44 1.02
CA PRO A 15 -21.60 -20.71 1.71
C PRO A 15 -22.65 -21.65 1.08
N GLY A 16 -22.32 -22.94 0.95
CA GLY A 16 -23.18 -23.92 0.27
C GLY A 16 -23.01 -23.97 -1.26
N HIS A 17 -22.14 -23.14 -1.85
CA HIS A 17 -21.86 -23.15 -3.28
C HIS A 17 -20.44 -23.59 -3.62
N GLY A 18 -20.30 -24.15 -4.82
CA GLY A 18 -19.00 -24.46 -5.39
C GLY A 18 -18.36 -25.73 -4.83
N LYS A 19 -17.05 -25.85 -5.05
CA LYS A 19 -16.23 -26.99 -4.59
C LYS A 19 -14.83 -26.51 -4.20
N ARG A 20 -14.26 -27.19 -3.21
CA ARG A 20 -12.87 -27.03 -2.77
C ARG A 20 -12.03 -28.16 -3.35
N MET A 21 -10.96 -27.82 -4.06
CA MET A 21 -9.97 -28.76 -4.57
C MET A 21 -8.65 -28.54 -3.84
N VAL A 22 -8.12 -29.59 -3.20
CA VAL A 22 -6.78 -29.57 -2.60
C VAL A 22 -5.83 -30.27 -3.57
N LYS A 23 -4.75 -29.58 -3.94
CA LYS A 23 -3.70 -30.15 -4.79
C LYS A 23 -2.69 -30.93 -3.96
N ALA A 24 -1.92 -31.80 -4.62
CA ALA A 24 -0.83 -32.56 -3.98
C ALA A 24 0.26 -31.66 -3.35
N ASP A 25 0.46 -30.44 -3.88
CA ASP A 25 1.38 -29.44 -3.29
C ASP A 25 0.76 -28.69 -2.08
N GLY A 26 -0.34 -29.18 -1.52
CA GLY A 26 -1.05 -28.57 -0.39
C GLY A 26 -1.85 -27.30 -0.73
N LYS A 27 -1.80 -26.84 -1.98
CA LYS A 27 -2.54 -25.64 -2.40
C LYS A 27 -4.02 -25.92 -2.49
N VAL A 28 -4.80 -25.10 -1.78
CA VAL A 28 -6.26 -25.15 -1.80
C VAL A 28 -6.79 -24.17 -2.85
N LEU A 29 -7.60 -24.68 -3.77
CA LEU A 29 -8.28 -23.92 -4.81
C LEU A 29 -9.79 -24.00 -4.59
N GLN A 30 -10.45 -22.86 -4.73
CA GLN A 30 -11.88 -22.74 -4.56
C GLN A 30 -12.53 -22.45 -5.91
N PHE A 31 -13.56 -23.21 -6.27
CA PHE A 31 -14.28 -23.03 -7.53
C PHE A 31 -15.74 -22.72 -7.27
N LEU A 32 -16.25 -21.65 -7.90
CA LEU A 32 -17.65 -21.27 -7.80
C LEU A 32 -18.60 -22.32 -8.41
N ASN A 33 -18.20 -22.93 -9.53
CA ASN A 33 -19.01 -23.88 -10.29
C ASN A 33 -18.14 -24.81 -11.13
N SER A 34 -18.79 -25.82 -11.74
CA SER A 34 -18.14 -26.82 -12.62
C SER A 34 -17.47 -26.20 -13.85
N LYS A 35 -17.98 -25.07 -14.37
CA LYS A 35 -17.36 -24.33 -15.49
C LYS A 35 -15.96 -23.81 -15.11
N CYS A 36 -15.81 -23.27 -13.91
CA CYS A 36 -14.52 -22.81 -13.40
C CYS A 36 -13.55 -23.98 -13.20
N GLU A 37 -14.03 -25.05 -12.56
CA GLU A 37 -13.25 -26.27 -12.30
C GLU A 37 -12.77 -26.92 -13.62
N ARG A 38 -13.68 -27.12 -14.58
CA ARG A 38 -13.36 -27.73 -15.89
C ARG A 38 -12.35 -26.87 -16.65
N SER A 39 -12.50 -25.55 -16.63
CA SER A 39 -11.54 -24.64 -17.28
C SER A 39 -10.16 -24.71 -16.64
N PHE A 40 -10.10 -24.83 -15.30
CA PHE A 40 -8.86 -25.03 -14.57
C PHE A 40 -8.21 -26.39 -14.89
N LYS A 41 -8.99 -27.48 -14.91
CA LYS A 41 -8.52 -28.83 -15.29
C LYS A 41 -7.98 -28.86 -16.73
N MET A 42 -8.61 -28.13 -17.65
CA MET A 42 -8.12 -27.90 -19.02
C MET A 42 -6.88 -26.96 -19.09
N LYS A 43 -6.31 -26.55 -17.96
CA LYS A 43 -5.15 -25.66 -17.86
C LYS A 43 -5.32 -24.33 -18.61
N ARG A 44 -6.56 -23.85 -18.76
CA ARG A 44 -6.83 -22.56 -19.41
C ARG A 44 -6.36 -21.42 -18.52
N ASN A 45 -5.71 -20.41 -19.11
CA ASN A 45 -5.26 -19.24 -18.35
C ASN A 45 -6.43 -18.26 -18.14
N PRO A 46 -6.85 -17.95 -16.90
CA PRO A 46 -7.93 -17.00 -16.64
C PRO A 46 -7.74 -15.64 -17.30
N ARG A 47 -6.48 -15.18 -17.44
CA ARG A 47 -6.15 -13.89 -18.08
C ARG A 47 -6.45 -13.84 -19.58
N LYS A 48 -6.72 -14.99 -20.21
CA LYS A 48 -7.18 -15.10 -21.60
C LYS A 48 -8.70 -15.37 -21.71
N ILE A 49 -9.40 -15.53 -20.59
CA ILE A 49 -10.84 -15.85 -20.57
C ILE A 49 -11.64 -14.60 -20.22
N ASN A 50 -12.40 -14.10 -21.21
CA ASN A 50 -13.00 -12.76 -21.24
C ASN A 50 -13.88 -12.40 -20.03
N TRP A 51 -14.59 -13.39 -19.48
CA TRP A 51 -15.55 -13.19 -18.40
C TRP A 51 -14.94 -13.20 -17.00
N THR A 52 -13.65 -13.51 -16.85
CA THR A 52 -13.01 -13.54 -15.52
C THR A 52 -12.64 -12.15 -15.03
N VAL A 53 -12.63 -11.95 -13.71
CA VAL A 53 -12.18 -10.70 -13.07
C VAL A 53 -10.72 -10.41 -13.43
N LEU A 54 -9.87 -11.45 -13.51
CA LEU A 54 -8.47 -11.33 -13.91
C LEU A 54 -8.31 -10.79 -15.34
N TYR A 55 -9.09 -11.29 -16.30
CA TYR A 55 -9.09 -10.76 -17.66
C TYR A 55 -9.54 -9.30 -17.68
N ARG A 56 -10.62 -8.97 -16.99
CA ARG A 56 -11.16 -7.61 -16.94
C ARG A 56 -10.14 -6.63 -16.35
N ARG A 57 -9.45 -7.01 -15.28
CA ARG A 57 -8.37 -6.20 -14.68
C ARG A 57 -7.20 -6.01 -15.65
N LYS A 58 -6.75 -7.06 -16.34
CA LYS A 58 -5.66 -6.98 -17.34
C LYS A 58 -6.01 -6.02 -18.48
N HIS A 59 -7.25 -6.06 -18.96
CA HIS A 59 -7.72 -5.25 -20.09
C HIS A 59 -8.42 -3.96 -19.65
N LYS A 60 -8.25 -3.54 -18.39
CA LYS A 60 -8.84 -2.31 -17.83
C LYS A 60 -10.35 -2.17 -18.11
N LYS A 61 -11.09 -3.29 -18.08
CA LYS A 61 -12.54 -3.32 -18.29
C LYS A 61 -13.28 -3.12 -16.98
N GLY A 62 -14.16 -2.11 -16.95
CA GLY A 62 -14.97 -1.71 -15.80
C GLY A 62 -14.46 -0.41 -15.19
N GLN A 63 -15.29 0.19 -14.35
CA GLN A 63 -14.90 1.37 -13.58
C GLN A 63 -13.92 0.92 -12.50
N THR A 64 -12.69 1.41 -12.57
CA THR A 64 -11.82 1.40 -11.40
C THR A 64 -12.39 2.44 -10.46
N GLU A 65 -12.74 2.07 -9.22
CA GLU A 65 -12.78 3.06 -8.14
C GLU A 65 -11.44 3.78 -8.22
N GLU A 66 -11.48 5.08 -8.54
CA GLU A 66 -10.27 5.87 -8.69
C GLU A 66 -9.50 5.75 -7.39
N VAL A 67 -8.46 4.92 -7.40
CA VAL A 67 -7.49 4.89 -6.31
C VAL A 67 -6.74 6.20 -6.47
N ALA A 68 -7.31 7.27 -5.92
CA ALA A 68 -6.69 8.56 -5.82
C ALA A 68 -5.28 8.29 -5.34
N LYS A 69 -4.28 8.60 -6.17
CA LYS A 69 -2.88 8.36 -5.85
C LYS A 69 -2.66 8.95 -4.47
N LYS A 70 -2.40 8.10 -3.46
CA LYS A 70 -2.10 8.57 -2.10
C LYS A 70 -0.90 9.49 -2.23
N ARG A 71 -1.14 10.80 -2.11
CA ARG A 71 -0.06 11.80 -2.05
C ARG A 71 0.84 11.37 -0.90
N THR A 72 2.10 11.07 -1.21
CA THR A 72 3.11 10.77 -0.20
C THR A 72 3.20 11.97 0.73
N ARG A 73 2.88 11.77 2.02
CA ARG A 73 3.10 12.80 3.04
C ARG A 73 4.60 13.07 3.14
N ARG A 74 5.03 14.30 2.84
CA ARG A 74 6.42 14.73 3.07
C ARG A 74 6.58 15.03 4.55
N THR A 75 7.41 14.26 5.25
CA THR A 75 7.77 14.54 6.65
C THR A 75 8.94 15.52 6.67
N ALA A 76 8.76 16.70 7.23
CA ALA A 76 9.88 17.57 7.57
C ALA A 76 10.57 17.02 8.82
N LYS A 77 11.88 16.74 8.75
CA LYS A 77 12.69 16.36 9.92
C LYS A 77 13.32 17.61 10.53
N PHE A 78 13.27 17.73 11.85
CA PHE A 78 13.89 18.82 12.60
C PHE A 78 15.37 18.55 12.94
N GLN A 79 16.01 19.61 13.42
CA GLN A 79 17.45 19.79 13.63
C GLN A 79 18.06 18.72 14.55
N ARG A 80 19.18 18.14 14.13
CA ARG A 80 20.01 17.22 14.92
C ARG A 80 21.12 18.03 15.60
N ALA A 81 21.61 17.53 16.74
CA ALA A 81 22.86 18.02 17.31
C ALA A 81 24.01 17.84 16.30
N ILE A 82 24.98 18.74 16.35
CA ILE A 82 26.17 18.75 15.48
C ILE A 82 27.38 18.40 16.35
N ALA A 83 28.39 17.73 15.80
CA ALA A 83 29.62 17.45 16.55
C ALA A 83 30.20 18.75 17.15
N GLY A 84 30.49 18.74 18.44
CA GLY A 84 31.01 19.91 19.19
C GLY A 84 29.96 20.85 19.77
N THR A 85 28.65 20.65 19.53
CA THR A 85 27.59 21.44 20.19
C THR A 85 26.35 20.60 20.49
N THR A 86 25.82 20.71 21.70
CA THR A 86 24.61 19.98 22.08
C THR A 86 23.37 20.64 21.46
N LEU A 87 22.29 19.87 21.34
CA LEU A 87 21.01 20.40 20.83
C LEU A 87 20.49 21.56 21.72
N SER A 88 20.72 21.50 23.03
CA SER A 88 20.40 22.56 23.99
C SER A 88 21.15 23.86 23.70
N ASP A 89 22.44 23.79 23.38
CA ASP A 89 23.26 25.00 23.12
C ASP A 89 22.81 25.71 21.83
N ILE A 90 22.46 24.93 20.81
CA ILE A 90 21.93 25.43 19.54
C ILE A 90 20.59 26.14 19.78
N LEU A 91 19.68 25.53 20.55
CA LEU A 91 18.40 26.12 20.89
C LEU A 91 18.55 27.38 21.74
N ALA A 92 19.45 27.38 22.71
CA ALA A 92 19.72 28.53 23.56
C ALA A 92 20.19 29.74 22.74
N LYS A 93 21.18 29.57 21.84
CA LYS A 93 21.65 30.64 20.94
C LYS A 93 20.57 31.08 19.94
N ARG A 94 19.81 30.13 19.38
CA ARG A 94 18.75 30.43 18.41
C ARG A 94 17.56 31.17 19.02
N ASN A 95 17.26 30.95 20.31
CA ASN A 95 16.13 31.58 20.99
C ASN A 95 16.53 32.84 21.78
N GLN A 96 17.78 33.31 21.68
CA GLN A 96 18.19 34.61 22.26
C GLN A 96 17.35 35.76 21.70
N LYS A 97 16.89 36.64 22.61
CA LYS A 97 16.11 37.82 22.26
C LYS A 97 16.89 38.76 21.34
N PRO A 98 16.23 39.46 20.40
CA PRO A 98 16.88 40.38 19.47
C PRO A 98 17.73 41.47 20.16
N GLU A 99 17.31 41.92 21.33
CA GLU A 99 18.02 42.91 22.15
C GLU A 99 19.41 42.43 22.56
N VAL A 100 19.52 41.18 23.04
CA VAL A 100 20.80 40.58 23.44
C VAL A 100 21.73 40.41 22.24
N ARG A 101 21.18 40.06 21.07
CA ARG A 101 21.95 39.96 19.82
C ARG A 101 22.46 41.30 19.33
N LYS A 102 21.62 42.35 19.44
CA LYS A 102 21.97 43.71 19.04
C LYS A 102 23.06 44.27 19.94
N ALA A 103 22.93 44.10 21.26
CA ALA A 103 23.95 44.51 22.24
C ALA A 103 25.31 43.82 21.99
N GLN A 104 25.33 42.50 21.78
CA GLN A 104 26.57 41.78 21.44
C GLN A 104 27.19 42.26 20.13
N ARG A 105 26.37 42.58 19.12
CA ARG A 105 26.84 43.12 17.84
C ARG A 105 27.46 44.50 18.01
N GLU A 106 26.80 45.40 18.73
CA GLU A 106 27.30 46.76 18.99
C GLU A 106 28.59 46.73 19.82
N GLN A 107 28.67 45.83 20.80
CA GLN A 107 29.88 45.62 21.59
C GLN A 107 31.05 45.07 20.77
N ALA A 108 30.80 44.28 19.72
CA ALA A 108 31.83 43.74 18.84
C ALA A 108 32.28 44.71 17.74
N ILE A 109 31.49 45.75 17.44
CA ILE A 109 31.83 46.82 16.49
C ILE A 109 32.72 47.88 17.17
N ARG A 110 32.56 48.05 18.48
CA ARG A 110 33.37 48.91 19.32
C ARG A 110 34.74 48.31 19.60
#